data_AF-A0A5N6SZZ1-F1
#
_entry.id   AF-A0A5N6SZZ1-F1
#
_cell.length_a   1.000
_cell.length_b   1.000
_cell.length_c   1.000
_cell.angle_alpha   90.00
_cell.angle_beta   90.00
_cell.angle_gamma   90.00
#
_symmetry.space_group_name_H-M   'P 1'
#
loop_
_entity.id
_entity.type
_entity.pdbx_description
1 polymer ?
#
loop_
_entity_poly.entity_id
_entity_poly.type
_entity_poly.pdbx_seq_one_letter_code
_entity_poly.pdbx_strand_id
1 'polypeptide(L)'
;MPLGPSSGLYRTGDLVQYQDDGTIRYIGRQGTRMKLHGQLIDLGEVETNTLHGFPAANGVAAETLSLDQAMWADFLGTAKESIGADDNFLAIGGNSIIAMRMVAMARRAGLDFTVADVLSPNSSLSSLALSLLEVRPGQEKPVMSAPAQPSILTLVDFQQHLRSLQQQGILPLAGNVTSARQATEALVSRHPWFNFQFQFQGELNEDRLRDACQALVRAHSVLRVVFTEYREELFQLTLAEDMELPLQVVTTHNQLDSFCESLCHSEQAVSVPSAGVAIRFTLVPNPTHTDQRLIIRLAHAQYDAISIPILVHDLESVYNDENKIADTSIDWYLEQRARHSDQEQQRAFWQEYLTGSSPLASSPLDLSSATQLVTGTCDLALPTRLPPSVTLPTVVKSAASLVLARHLHRPDIVVGQTVDGRSLPFPDVDRVVGACNNHIPFRVQPRASMTVRDYLLHAPAQHARSLGSESVDLRTIVSHCTDWPSPAEFGYIVQHQTANHGLTLTLGSRSASLKLVGGLSPGSEVWICSTETLVNDL
;
A
#
# COMPACT_ATOMS: atom_id res chain seq x y z
N MET A 1 -36.37 19.47 52.04
CA MET A 1 -35.82 20.48 51.11
C MET A 1 -36.93 20.89 50.17
N PRO A 2 -37.24 22.19 50.01
CA PRO A 2 -38.19 22.63 49.01
C PRO A 2 -37.56 22.44 47.63
N LEU A 3 -38.29 21.76 46.73
CA LEU A 3 -37.94 21.63 45.32
C LEU A 3 -37.93 23.04 44.70
N GLY A 4 -36.81 23.42 44.10
CA GLY A 4 -36.67 24.66 43.34
C GLY A 4 -37.59 24.70 42.11
N PRO A 5 -37.65 25.84 41.40
CA PRO A 5 -38.57 26.04 40.28
C PRO A 5 -38.39 24.93 39.25
N SER A 6 -39.49 24.32 38.82
CA SER A 6 -39.53 23.24 37.85
C SER A 6 -38.86 23.68 36.54
N SER A 7 -37.58 23.35 36.35
CA SER A 7 -36.91 23.47 35.08
C SER A 7 -37.49 22.42 34.13
N GLY A 8 -38.09 22.86 33.03
CA GLY A 8 -38.61 21.96 32.00
C GLY A 8 -37.49 21.08 31.47
N LEU A 9 -37.74 19.77 31.39
CA LEU A 9 -36.84 18.82 30.75
C LEU A 9 -37.23 18.69 29.27
N TYR A 10 -36.24 18.70 28.37
CA TYR A 10 -36.45 18.47 26.94
C TYR A 10 -36.32 16.98 26.63
N ARG A 11 -37.38 16.37 26.11
CA ARG A 11 -37.35 14.97 25.66
C ARG A 11 -36.65 14.91 24.30
N THR A 12 -35.40 14.46 24.28
CA THR A 12 -34.58 14.39 23.05
C THR A 12 -35.05 13.31 22.07
N GLY A 13 -35.63 12.23 22.60
CA GLY A 13 -35.95 11.04 21.81
C GLY A 13 -34.72 10.17 21.53
N ASP A 14 -33.61 10.41 22.23
CA ASP A 14 -32.40 9.59 22.16
C ASP A 14 -32.40 8.56 23.28
N LEU A 15 -31.98 7.34 22.95
CA LEU A 15 -31.68 6.28 23.90
C LEU A 15 -30.22 6.41 24.32
N VAL A 16 -30.00 6.59 25.62
CA VAL A 16 -28.68 6.76 26.20
C VAL A 16 -28.54 5.92 27.47
N GLN A 17 -27.32 5.56 27.85
CA GLN A 17 -27.01 4.78 29.05
C GLN A 17 -25.88 5.45 29.85
N TYR A 18 -26.03 5.51 31.17
CA TYR A 18 -24.94 5.92 32.06
C TYR A 18 -23.89 4.82 32.18
N GLN A 19 -22.62 5.20 32.10
CA GLN A 19 -21.48 4.33 32.39
C GLN A 19 -21.07 4.44 33.87
N ASP A 20 -20.24 3.49 34.32
CA ASP A 20 -19.77 3.41 35.72
C ASP A 20 -18.90 4.63 36.13
N ASP A 21 -18.31 5.34 35.18
CA ASP A 21 -17.54 6.57 35.39
C ASP A 21 -18.39 7.85 35.40
N GLY A 22 -19.72 7.73 35.23
CA GLY A 22 -20.67 8.85 35.20
C GLY A 22 -20.84 9.50 33.83
N THR A 23 -20.15 9.04 32.78
CA THR A 23 -20.38 9.50 31.41
C THR A 23 -21.65 8.88 30.81
N ILE A 24 -22.18 9.52 29.75
CA ILE A 24 -23.39 9.05 29.05
C ILE A 24 -22.99 8.48 27.69
N ARG A 25 -23.24 7.18 27.48
CA ARG A 25 -23.10 6.50 26.20
C ARG A 25 -24.37 6.67 25.38
N TYR A 26 -24.25 7.24 24.19
CA TYR A 26 -25.34 7.25 23.20
C TYR A 26 -25.54 5.84 22.62
N ILE A 27 -26.79 5.35 22.61
CA ILE A 27 -27.16 4.02 22.08
C ILE A 27 -27.84 4.15 20.72
N GLY A 28 -28.73 5.13 20.55
CA GLY A 28 -29.50 5.30 19.32
C GLY A 28 -30.69 6.23 19.52
N ARG A 29 -31.64 6.26 18.58
CA ARG A 29 -32.88 7.04 18.70
C ARG A 29 -34.04 6.15 19.13
N GLN A 30 -34.89 6.63 20.02
CA GLN A 30 -36.11 5.95 20.47
C GLN A 30 -37.20 6.07 19.37
N GLY A 31 -37.27 5.10 18.45
CA GLY A 31 -38.36 4.96 17.46
C GLY A 31 -37.92 4.35 16.12
N THR A 32 -38.87 3.88 15.31
CA THR A 32 -38.67 3.29 13.96
C THR A 32 -38.44 4.33 12.85
N ARG A 33 -38.43 5.62 13.20
CA ARG A 33 -38.36 6.74 12.25
C ARG A 33 -36.96 7.29 12.11
N MET A 34 -36.52 7.47 10.88
CA MET A 34 -35.19 7.97 10.55
C MET A 34 -35.21 8.93 9.37
N LYS A 35 -34.11 9.66 9.16
CA LYS A 35 -33.95 10.52 7.98
C LYS A 35 -33.10 9.82 6.92
N LEU A 36 -33.64 9.67 5.71
CA LEU A 36 -32.93 9.17 4.52
C LEU A 36 -33.13 10.19 3.39
N HIS A 37 -32.05 10.67 2.78
CA HIS A 37 -32.07 11.72 1.74
C HIS A 37 -32.91 12.97 2.08
N GLY A 38 -32.90 13.38 3.36
CA GLY A 38 -33.65 14.54 3.84
C GLY A 38 -35.14 14.28 4.11
N GLN A 39 -35.66 13.08 3.81
CA GLN A 39 -37.02 12.66 4.12
C GLN A 39 -37.07 11.86 5.41
N LEU A 40 -38.15 12.00 6.18
CA LEU A 40 -38.38 11.19 7.37
C LEU A 40 -39.11 9.89 6.95
N ILE A 41 -38.46 8.74 7.10
CA ILE A 41 -38.98 7.42 6.77
C ILE A 41 -39.28 6.64 8.05
N ASP A 42 -40.39 5.91 8.09
CA ASP A 42 -40.74 4.97 9.16
C ASP A 42 -40.43 3.53 8.72
N LEU A 43 -39.42 2.90 9.33
CA LEU A 43 -39.00 1.55 8.98
C LEU A 43 -40.12 0.51 9.21
N GLY A 44 -41.00 0.73 10.20
CA GLY A 44 -42.14 -0.15 10.44
C GLY A 44 -43.19 -0.11 9.31
N GLU A 45 -43.30 1.02 8.61
CA GLU A 45 -44.16 1.13 7.42
C GLU A 45 -43.55 0.36 6.23
N VAL A 46 -42.24 0.42 6.08
CA VAL A 46 -41.50 -0.36 5.07
C VAL A 46 -41.70 -1.86 5.31
N GLU A 47 -41.55 -2.32 6.56
CA GLU A 47 -41.79 -3.72 6.95
C GLU A 47 -43.23 -4.16 6.63
N THR A 48 -44.22 -3.36 7.05
CA THR A 48 -45.64 -3.66 6.86
C THR A 48 -46.01 -3.75 5.37
N ASN A 49 -45.57 -2.79 4.56
CA ASN A 49 -45.84 -2.76 3.13
C ASN A 49 -45.15 -3.91 2.39
N THR A 50 -43.93 -4.27 2.81
CA THR A 50 -43.20 -5.40 2.22
C THR A 50 -43.87 -6.73 2.59
N LEU A 51 -44.33 -6.92 3.83
CA LEU A 51 -45.07 -8.11 4.26
C LEU A 51 -46.36 -8.29 3.44
N HIS A 52 -47.08 -7.19 3.14
CA HIS A 52 -48.24 -7.24 2.25
C HIS A 52 -47.89 -7.66 0.81
N GLY A 53 -46.70 -7.29 0.32
CA GLY A 53 -46.20 -7.68 -0.99
C GLY A 53 -45.69 -9.11 -1.09
N PHE A 54 -45.30 -9.72 0.04
CA PHE A 54 -44.73 -11.07 0.12
C PHE A 54 -45.44 -11.93 1.18
N PRO A 55 -46.65 -12.44 0.90
CA PRO A 55 -47.49 -13.14 1.88
C PRO A 55 -46.90 -14.45 2.42
N ALA A 56 -45.88 -15.00 1.76
CA ALA A 56 -45.16 -16.20 2.18
C ALA A 56 -43.99 -15.91 3.15
N ALA A 57 -43.68 -14.64 3.42
CA ALA A 57 -42.65 -14.26 4.37
C ALA A 57 -43.18 -14.38 5.80
N ASN A 58 -42.47 -15.12 6.67
CA ASN A 58 -42.85 -15.31 8.07
C ASN A 58 -42.51 -14.11 8.98
N GLY A 59 -41.95 -13.05 8.41
CA GLY A 59 -41.56 -11.81 9.06
C GLY A 59 -40.73 -10.93 8.11
N VAL A 60 -40.80 -9.62 8.29
CA VAL A 60 -39.97 -8.65 7.57
C VAL A 60 -39.35 -7.70 8.59
N ALA A 61 -38.06 -7.42 8.45
CA ALA A 61 -37.36 -6.38 9.19
C ALA A 61 -36.79 -5.37 8.19
N ALA A 62 -36.85 -4.07 8.52
CA ALA A 62 -36.26 -3.00 7.73
C ALA A 62 -35.20 -2.29 8.58
N GLU A 63 -33.99 -2.21 8.03
CA GLU A 63 -32.86 -1.55 8.68
C GLU A 63 -32.14 -0.69 7.64
N THR A 64 -31.42 0.34 8.12
CA THR A 64 -30.56 1.14 7.24
C THR A 64 -29.12 0.71 7.35
N LEU A 65 -28.54 0.49 6.18
CA LEU A 65 -27.15 0.12 5.99
C LEU A 65 -26.25 1.34 6.17
N SER A 66 -25.22 1.20 7.01
CA SER A 66 -24.25 2.27 7.33
C SER A 66 -23.20 2.51 6.23
N LEU A 67 -23.13 1.62 5.24
CA LEU A 67 -22.24 1.74 4.08
C LEU A 67 -23.00 2.47 2.95
N ASP A 68 -22.71 3.77 2.76
CA ASP A 68 -23.38 4.58 1.73
C ASP A 68 -22.85 4.25 0.33
N GLN A 69 -23.74 4.05 -0.63
CA GLN A 69 -23.46 4.00 -2.07
C GLN A 69 -22.56 5.16 -2.53
N ALA A 70 -22.69 6.34 -1.90
CA ALA A 70 -21.82 7.49 -2.18
C ALA A 70 -20.33 7.17 -2.01
N MET A 71 -19.97 6.35 -1.03
CA MET A 71 -18.58 5.96 -0.80
C MET A 71 -18.03 5.19 -2.01
N TRP A 72 -18.77 4.23 -2.55
CA TRP A 72 -18.36 3.50 -3.74
C TRP A 72 -18.32 4.42 -4.97
N ALA A 73 -19.31 5.29 -5.13
CA ALA A 73 -19.40 6.24 -6.23
C ALA A 73 -18.17 7.16 -6.30
N ASP A 74 -17.79 7.76 -5.17
CA ASP A 74 -16.65 8.67 -5.07
C ASP A 74 -15.32 7.98 -5.44
N PHE A 75 -15.12 6.74 -4.98
CA PHE A 75 -13.89 6.00 -5.24
C PHE A 75 -13.80 5.41 -6.64
N LEU A 76 -14.94 5.01 -7.22
CA LEU A 76 -15.01 4.44 -8.57
C LEU A 76 -15.11 5.53 -9.64
N GLY A 77 -15.37 6.78 -9.27
CA GLY A 77 -15.61 7.87 -10.21
C GLY A 77 -16.89 7.65 -11.04
N THR A 78 -17.91 7.03 -10.44
CA THR A 78 -19.18 6.68 -11.11
C THR A 78 -20.35 7.41 -10.46
N ALA A 79 -21.48 7.49 -11.17
CA ALA A 79 -22.69 8.12 -10.64
C ALA A 79 -23.28 7.24 -9.51
N LYS A 80 -23.65 7.86 -8.39
CA LYS A 80 -24.26 7.15 -7.24
C LYS A 80 -25.47 6.31 -7.66
N GLU A 81 -26.27 6.83 -8.56
CA GLU A 81 -27.50 6.20 -9.06
C GLU A 81 -27.23 4.94 -9.91
N SER A 82 -25.98 4.75 -10.36
CA SER A 82 -25.57 3.57 -11.13
C SER A 82 -25.16 2.39 -10.25
N ILE A 83 -25.09 2.57 -8.92
CA ILE A 83 -24.64 1.55 -7.98
C ILE A 83 -25.85 0.94 -7.26
N GLY A 84 -26.16 -0.30 -7.59
CA GLY A 84 -27.17 -1.14 -6.95
C GLY A 84 -26.69 -1.77 -5.65
N ALA A 85 -27.65 -2.22 -4.82
CA ALA A 85 -27.35 -2.92 -3.57
C ALA A 85 -26.65 -4.27 -3.81
N ASP A 86 -26.96 -4.93 -4.92
CA ASP A 86 -26.40 -6.25 -5.26
C ASP A 86 -25.15 -6.16 -6.15
N ASP A 87 -24.64 -4.96 -6.39
CA ASP A 87 -23.45 -4.78 -7.20
C ASP A 87 -22.21 -5.26 -6.46
N ASN A 88 -21.36 -6.00 -7.20
CA ASN A 88 -20.04 -6.43 -6.76
C ASN A 88 -19.01 -5.36 -7.12
N PHE A 89 -18.13 -5.02 -6.19
CA PHE A 89 -17.15 -3.93 -6.34
C PHE A 89 -16.27 -4.08 -7.59
N LEU A 90 -15.79 -5.29 -7.87
CA LEU A 90 -14.96 -5.57 -9.05
C LEU A 90 -15.77 -5.55 -10.35
N ALA A 91 -17.06 -5.88 -10.31
CA ALA A 91 -17.92 -5.90 -11.50
C ALA A 91 -18.20 -4.50 -12.05
N ILE A 92 -18.11 -3.47 -11.22
CA ILE A 92 -18.38 -2.07 -11.55
C ILE A 92 -17.10 -1.23 -11.71
N GLY A 93 -15.94 -1.87 -11.88
CA GLY A 93 -14.66 -1.19 -12.18
C GLY A 93 -13.71 -1.02 -10.99
N GLY A 94 -14.05 -1.58 -9.82
CA GLY A 94 -13.16 -1.60 -8.67
C GLY A 94 -11.91 -2.46 -8.86
N ASN A 95 -10.85 -2.14 -8.12
CA ASN A 95 -9.62 -2.92 -8.06
C ASN A 95 -9.02 -2.87 -6.63
N SER A 96 -7.91 -3.58 -6.39
CA SER A 96 -7.31 -3.68 -5.05
C SER A 96 -6.83 -2.35 -4.48
N ILE A 97 -6.29 -1.45 -5.31
CA ILE A 97 -5.80 -0.13 -4.86
C ILE A 97 -6.98 0.75 -4.44
N ILE A 98 -8.05 0.79 -5.24
CA ILE A 98 -9.26 1.55 -4.91
C ILE A 98 -9.90 0.96 -3.65
N ALA A 99 -10.02 -0.38 -3.56
CA ALA A 99 -10.56 -1.06 -2.38
C ALA A 99 -9.74 -0.75 -1.12
N MET A 100 -8.41 -0.80 -1.19
CA MET A 100 -7.50 -0.45 -0.10
C MET A 100 -7.74 0.97 0.41
N ARG A 101 -7.76 1.98 -0.47
CA ARG A 101 -8.01 3.39 -0.07
C ARG A 101 -9.41 3.56 0.53
N MET A 102 -10.41 2.91 -0.06
CA MET A 102 -11.78 2.95 0.43
C MET A 102 -11.89 2.33 1.83
N VAL A 103 -11.30 1.16 2.06
CA VAL A 103 -11.28 0.46 3.36
C VAL A 103 -10.57 1.31 4.41
N ALA A 104 -9.44 1.93 4.08
CA ALA A 104 -8.72 2.83 4.98
C ALA A 104 -9.61 4.03 5.38
N MET A 105 -10.27 4.67 4.40
CA MET A 105 -11.21 5.76 4.64
C MET A 105 -12.43 5.33 5.47
N ALA A 106 -13.02 4.18 5.16
CA ALA A 106 -14.16 3.64 5.88
C ALA A 106 -13.79 3.36 7.35
N ARG A 107 -12.59 2.81 7.60
CA ARG A 107 -12.07 2.57 8.94
C ARG A 107 -11.84 3.86 9.72
N ARG A 108 -11.37 4.94 9.08
CA ARG A 108 -11.34 6.28 9.69
C ARG A 108 -12.73 6.78 10.09
N ALA A 109 -13.76 6.43 9.33
CA ALA A 109 -15.17 6.72 9.63
C ALA A 109 -15.80 5.74 10.65
N GLY A 110 -15.05 4.76 11.16
CA GLY A 110 -15.51 3.79 12.15
C GLY A 110 -16.21 2.56 11.57
N LEU A 111 -16.13 2.33 10.25
CA LEU A 111 -16.64 1.13 9.59
C LEU A 111 -15.52 0.10 9.47
N ASP A 112 -15.74 -1.11 9.98
CA ASP A 112 -14.70 -2.13 10.11
C ASP A 112 -14.93 -3.31 9.17
N PHE A 113 -14.24 -3.31 8.03
CA PHE A 113 -14.19 -4.41 7.07
C PHE A 113 -12.80 -4.46 6.40
N THR A 114 -12.51 -5.54 5.68
CA THR A 114 -11.19 -5.77 5.05
C THR A 114 -11.22 -5.61 3.54
N VAL A 115 -10.05 -5.44 2.93
CA VAL A 115 -9.90 -5.45 1.46
C VAL A 115 -10.36 -6.81 0.88
N ALA A 116 -10.09 -7.90 1.59
CA ALA A 116 -10.53 -9.24 1.19
C ALA A 116 -12.06 -9.34 1.14
N ASP A 117 -12.77 -8.71 2.09
CA ASP A 117 -14.25 -8.67 2.09
C ASP A 117 -14.78 -7.93 0.86
N VAL A 118 -14.17 -6.80 0.49
CA VAL A 118 -14.60 -6.00 -0.68
C VAL A 118 -14.35 -6.73 -2.00
N LEU A 119 -13.20 -7.39 -2.12
CA LEU A 119 -12.77 -8.05 -3.36
C LEU A 119 -13.31 -9.48 -3.50
N SER A 120 -14.02 -9.99 -2.49
CA SER A 120 -14.60 -11.33 -2.54
C SER A 120 -15.63 -11.43 -3.67
N PRO A 121 -15.62 -12.51 -4.48
CA PRO A 121 -16.54 -12.68 -5.60
C PRO A 121 -18.03 -12.70 -5.20
N ASN A 122 -18.31 -13.09 -3.96
CA ASN A 122 -19.68 -13.20 -3.43
C ASN A 122 -20.09 -11.98 -2.60
N SER A 123 -19.30 -10.90 -2.68
CA SER A 123 -19.52 -9.68 -1.91
C SER A 123 -20.26 -8.65 -2.74
N SER A 124 -21.44 -8.25 -2.30
CA SER A 124 -22.18 -7.09 -2.79
C SER A 124 -22.13 -5.95 -1.80
N LEU A 125 -22.53 -4.75 -2.23
CA LEU A 125 -22.73 -3.61 -1.34
C LEU A 125 -23.65 -3.97 -0.15
N SER A 126 -24.75 -4.67 -0.43
CA SER A 126 -25.72 -5.14 0.57
C SER A 126 -25.09 -6.15 1.54
N SER A 127 -24.35 -7.15 1.05
CA SER A 127 -23.75 -8.16 1.91
C SER A 127 -22.65 -7.57 2.82
N LEU A 128 -21.86 -6.62 2.31
CA LEU A 128 -20.85 -5.91 3.11
C LEU A 128 -21.49 -5.05 4.19
N ALA A 129 -22.58 -4.39 3.86
CA ALA A 129 -23.26 -3.58 4.84
C ALA A 129 -23.98 -4.43 5.90
N LEU A 130 -24.49 -5.61 5.53
CA LEU A 130 -25.04 -6.57 6.48
C LEU A 130 -23.95 -7.13 7.41
N SER A 131 -22.75 -7.45 6.90
CA SER A 131 -21.66 -7.93 7.76
C SER A 131 -21.25 -6.90 8.82
N LEU A 132 -21.38 -5.60 8.52
CA LEU A 132 -21.14 -4.52 9.48
C LEU A 132 -22.19 -4.43 10.60
N LEU A 133 -23.41 -4.92 10.37
CA LEU A 133 -24.47 -4.98 11.38
C LEU A 133 -24.29 -6.18 12.32
N GLU A 134 -23.66 -7.26 11.85
CA GLU A 134 -23.37 -8.45 12.67
C GLU A 134 -22.21 -8.24 13.66
N VAL A 135 -21.41 -7.19 13.49
CA VAL A 135 -20.31 -6.84 14.39
C VAL A 135 -20.86 -6.36 15.74
N ARG A 136 -20.78 -7.23 16.75
CA ARG A 136 -21.02 -6.87 18.16
C ARG A 136 -20.00 -5.81 18.62
N PRO A 137 -20.42 -4.80 19.40
CA PRO A 137 -19.50 -3.79 19.94
C PRO A 137 -18.57 -4.45 20.97
N GLY A 138 -17.31 -4.70 20.61
CA GLY A 138 -16.38 -5.34 21.53
C GLY A 138 -14.96 -5.63 21.05
N GLN A 139 -14.57 -5.30 19.82
CA GLN A 139 -13.13 -5.18 19.54
C GLN A 139 -12.70 -3.78 19.94
N GLU A 140 -12.11 -3.68 21.13
CA GLU A 140 -11.38 -2.49 21.57
C GLU A 140 -10.44 -2.08 20.44
N LYS A 141 -10.49 -0.79 20.06
CA LYS A 141 -9.42 -0.21 19.24
C LYS A 141 -8.10 -0.59 19.90
N PRO A 142 -7.13 -1.19 19.18
CA PRO A 142 -5.85 -1.52 19.78
C PRO A 142 -5.29 -0.24 20.40
N VAL A 143 -5.15 -0.26 21.72
CA VAL A 143 -4.57 0.84 22.48
C VAL A 143 -3.18 1.07 21.89
N MET A 144 -2.84 2.33 21.61
CA MET A 144 -1.49 2.76 21.26
C MET A 144 -0.56 2.45 22.44
N SER A 145 -0.06 1.22 22.52
CA SER A 145 1.03 0.86 23.41
C SER A 145 2.34 1.24 22.73
N ALA A 146 3.26 1.82 23.50
CA ALA A 146 4.58 2.19 23.02
C ALA A 146 5.28 1.00 22.35
N PRO A 147 6.13 1.24 21.33
CA PRO A 147 6.81 0.18 20.61
C PRO A 147 7.57 -0.75 21.56
N ALA A 148 7.41 -2.06 21.38
CA ALA A 148 8.30 -3.01 22.05
C ALA A 148 9.71 -2.80 21.49
N GLN A 149 10.68 -2.48 22.36
CA GLN A 149 12.07 -2.37 21.92
C GLN A 149 12.55 -3.72 21.38
N PRO A 150 13.16 -3.76 20.18
CA PRO A 150 13.63 -5.02 19.64
C PRO A 150 14.70 -5.62 20.55
N SER A 151 14.60 -6.92 20.81
CA SER A 151 15.49 -7.65 21.71
C SER A 151 16.97 -7.51 21.34
N ILE A 152 17.28 -7.28 20.06
CA ILE A 152 18.64 -7.01 19.56
C ILE A 152 19.31 -5.82 20.29
N LEU A 153 18.54 -4.82 20.73
CA LEU A 153 19.06 -3.66 21.46
C LEU A 153 19.61 -4.03 22.85
N THR A 154 19.27 -5.22 23.37
CA THR A 154 19.82 -5.72 24.64
C THR A 154 21.21 -6.34 24.47
N LEU A 155 21.63 -6.64 23.23
CA LEU A 155 22.93 -7.26 22.96
C LEU A 155 24.06 -6.22 23.06
N VAL A 156 25.05 -6.51 23.90
CA VAL A 156 26.19 -5.61 24.17
C VAL A 156 27.00 -5.32 22.92
N ASP A 157 27.23 -6.33 22.08
CA ASP A 157 27.99 -6.20 20.84
C ASP A 157 27.22 -5.44 19.75
N PHE A 158 25.89 -5.56 19.69
CA PHE A 158 25.06 -4.69 18.85
C PHE A 158 25.11 -3.23 19.31
N GLN A 159 25.06 -2.97 20.62
CA GLN A 159 25.27 -1.61 21.15
C GLN A 159 26.68 -1.07 20.87
N GLN A 160 27.69 -1.92 20.80
CA GLN A 160 29.03 -1.53 20.35
C GLN A 160 29.05 -1.20 18.86
N HIS A 161 28.34 -1.97 18.03
CA HIS A 161 28.15 -1.68 16.60
C HIS A 161 27.51 -0.30 16.40
N LEU A 162 26.39 0.00 17.07
CA LEU A 162 25.74 1.31 16.99
C LEU A 162 26.66 2.46 17.44
N ARG A 163 27.44 2.28 18.50
CA ARG A 163 28.43 3.27 18.95
C ARG A 163 29.56 3.49 17.93
N SER A 164 30.01 2.43 17.27
CA SER A 164 31.00 2.52 16.20
C SER A 164 30.46 3.35 15.03
N LEU A 165 29.21 3.11 14.62
CA LEU A 165 28.55 3.89 13.57
C LEU A 165 28.44 5.38 13.94
N GLN A 166 28.05 5.68 15.19
CA GLN A 166 28.02 7.06 15.69
C GLN A 166 29.41 7.72 15.66
N GLN A 167 30.47 6.99 15.99
CA GLN A 167 31.85 7.48 15.93
C GLN A 167 32.35 7.70 14.49
N GLN A 168 31.81 6.97 13.51
CA GLN A 168 32.13 7.11 12.09
C GLN A 168 31.47 8.34 11.45
N GLY A 169 30.76 9.16 12.21
CA GLY A 169 30.14 10.40 11.72
C GLY A 169 28.76 10.19 11.07
N ILE A 170 28.12 9.05 11.34
CA ILE A 170 26.70 8.87 11.03
C ILE A 170 25.95 9.73 12.04
N LEU A 171 25.29 10.79 11.55
CA LEU A 171 24.53 11.81 12.28
C LEU A 171 23.71 11.17 13.43
N PRO A 172 23.45 11.90 14.53
CA PRO A 172 22.92 11.31 15.76
C PRO A 172 21.70 10.41 15.48
N LEU A 173 21.76 9.16 15.94
CA LEU A 173 20.61 8.26 15.97
C LEU A 173 19.60 8.84 16.97
N ALA A 174 18.36 9.15 16.54
CA ALA A 174 17.31 9.59 17.47
C ALA A 174 15.99 8.83 17.32
N GLY A 175 15.98 7.72 16.59
CA GLY A 175 14.77 6.94 16.36
C GLY A 175 14.90 5.45 16.66
N ASN A 176 14.03 4.69 16.03
CA ASN A 176 13.94 3.26 16.21
C ASN A 176 15.05 2.53 15.44
N VAL A 177 15.42 1.36 15.98
CA VAL A 177 16.14 0.33 15.25
C VAL A 177 15.13 -0.75 14.91
N THR A 178 15.01 -1.13 13.64
CA THR A 178 14.15 -2.24 13.25
C THR A 178 14.92 -3.21 12.37
N SER A 179 14.63 -4.51 12.47
CA SER A 179 15.14 -5.49 11.50
C SER A 179 14.49 -5.20 10.15
N ALA A 180 15.29 -5.16 9.08
CA ALA A 180 14.78 -5.05 7.73
C ALA A 180 14.05 -6.34 7.38
N ARG A 181 12.88 -6.23 6.74
CA ARG A 181 12.16 -7.42 6.26
C ARG A 181 12.79 -7.90 4.95
N GLN A 182 12.51 -9.15 4.58
CA GLN A 182 13.05 -9.74 3.35
C GLN A 182 12.78 -8.91 2.09
N ALA A 183 11.58 -8.31 1.98
CA ALA A 183 11.27 -7.41 0.87
C ALA A 183 12.17 -6.17 0.87
N THR A 184 12.39 -5.56 2.04
CA THR A 184 13.31 -4.41 2.21
C THR A 184 14.74 -4.78 1.84
N GLU A 185 15.25 -5.94 2.28
CA GLU A 185 16.57 -6.45 1.92
C GLU A 185 16.73 -6.58 0.39
N ALA A 186 15.71 -7.13 -0.29
CA ALA A 186 15.68 -7.23 -1.74
C ALA A 186 15.63 -5.85 -2.42
N LEU A 187 14.90 -4.88 -1.87
CA LEU A 187 14.86 -3.53 -2.42
C LEU A 187 16.22 -2.82 -2.29
N VAL A 188 16.90 -2.94 -1.15
CA VAL A 188 18.23 -2.33 -0.95
C VAL A 188 19.28 -2.95 -1.86
N SER A 189 19.28 -4.28 -1.99
CA SER A 189 20.30 -5.01 -2.75
C SER A 189 20.07 -5.01 -4.26
N ARG A 190 18.82 -5.04 -4.72
CA ARG A 190 18.48 -5.21 -6.15
C ARG A 190 18.08 -3.90 -6.84
N HIS A 191 17.65 -2.90 -6.09
CA HIS A 191 17.17 -1.63 -6.60
C HIS A 191 17.91 -0.47 -5.91
N PRO A 192 19.22 -0.34 -6.15
CA PRO A 192 20.06 0.50 -5.30
C PRO A 192 19.58 1.95 -5.31
N TRP A 193 19.22 2.50 -6.47
CA TRP A 193 18.76 3.89 -6.58
C TRP A 193 17.62 4.07 -7.56
N PHE A 194 16.81 5.08 -7.31
CA PHE A 194 15.99 5.72 -8.34
C PHE A 194 16.10 7.24 -8.21
N ASN A 195 16.16 7.88 -9.36
CA ASN A 195 16.27 9.32 -9.51
C ASN A 195 14.95 9.86 -10.07
N PHE A 196 14.24 10.63 -9.25
CA PHE A 196 13.02 11.34 -9.61
C PHE A 196 13.40 12.71 -10.12
N GLN A 197 13.26 12.92 -11.43
CA GLN A 197 13.69 14.15 -12.09
C GLN A 197 12.51 15.04 -12.47
N PHE A 198 12.64 16.34 -12.20
CA PHE A 198 11.69 17.38 -12.57
C PHE A 198 12.43 18.51 -13.29
N GLN A 199 12.09 18.76 -14.55
CA GLN A 199 12.69 19.84 -15.34
C GLN A 199 11.80 21.09 -15.32
N PHE A 200 12.33 22.18 -14.81
CA PHE A 200 11.66 23.47 -14.72
C PHE A 200 12.24 24.46 -15.73
N GLN A 201 11.38 25.35 -16.23
CA GLN A 201 11.78 26.50 -17.04
C GLN A 201 11.87 27.75 -16.16
N GLY A 202 13.05 28.37 -16.10
CA GLY A 202 13.35 29.52 -15.27
C GLY A 202 13.86 29.14 -13.87
N GLU A 203 14.42 30.13 -13.18
CA GLU A 203 15.08 29.94 -11.88
C GLU A 203 14.11 29.67 -10.73
N LEU A 204 14.36 28.60 -9.99
CA LEU A 204 13.70 28.33 -8.71
C LEU A 204 14.33 29.15 -7.59
N ASN A 205 13.53 29.55 -6.60
CA ASN A 205 14.07 30.08 -5.35
C ASN A 205 14.78 28.96 -4.58
N GLU A 206 16.11 29.01 -4.54
CA GLU A 206 16.96 27.97 -3.95
C GLU A 206 16.81 27.86 -2.43
N ASP A 207 16.64 28.98 -1.72
CA ASP A 207 16.49 29.00 -0.27
C ASP A 207 15.17 28.33 0.13
N ARG A 208 14.07 28.69 -0.54
CA ARG A 208 12.77 28.03 -0.36
C ARG A 208 12.82 26.53 -0.67
N LEU A 209 13.56 26.15 -1.72
CA LEU A 209 13.71 24.75 -2.10
C LEU A 209 14.50 23.98 -1.03
N ARG A 210 15.57 24.58 -0.51
CA ARG A 210 16.38 24.01 0.57
C ARG A 210 15.54 23.80 1.83
N ASP A 211 14.75 24.80 2.23
CA ASP A 211 13.87 24.72 3.39
C ASP A 211 12.78 23.65 3.20
N ALA A 212 12.18 23.58 2.00
CA ALA A 212 11.16 22.58 1.68
C ALA A 212 11.72 21.15 1.70
N CYS A 213 12.90 20.92 1.13
CA CYS A 213 13.60 19.63 1.19
C CYS A 213 13.91 19.23 2.65
N GLN A 214 14.37 20.17 3.47
CA GLN A 214 14.69 19.92 4.88
C GLN A 214 13.43 19.61 5.70
N ALA A 215 12.33 20.31 5.44
CA ALA A 215 11.04 20.05 6.08
C ALA A 215 10.51 18.65 5.72
N LEU A 216 10.64 18.24 4.45
CA LEU A 216 10.24 16.91 3.98
C LEU A 216 11.01 15.79 4.72
N VAL A 217 12.34 15.94 4.83
CA VAL A 217 13.22 14.98 5.55
C VAL A 217 12.90 14.91 7.03
N ARG A 218 12.60 16.07 7.66
CA ARG A 218 12.21 16.11 9.06
C ARG A 218 10.92 15.34 9.29
N ALA A 219 9.90 15.62 8.49
CA ALA A 219 8.56 15.07 8.67
C ALA A 219 8.46 13.57 8.35
N HIS A 220 9.15 13.08 7.31
CA HIS A 220 9.06 11.68 6.89
C HIS A 220 10.26 10.87 7.38
N SER A 221 10.10 10.12 8.47
CA SER A 221 11.20 9.36 9.09
C SER A 221 11.87 8.37 8.14
N VAL A 222 11.16 7.82 7.15
CA VAL A 222 11.72 6.91 6.13
C VAL A 222 12.85 7.56 5.31
N LEU A 223 12.82 8.89 5.12
CA LEU A 223 13.87 9.61 4.41
C LEU A 223 15.16 9.73 5.23
N ARG A 224 15.07 9.51 6.54
CA ARG A 224 16.17 9.48 7.51
C ARG A 224 16.60 8.07 7.88
N VAL A 225 16.06 7.04 7.24
CA VAL A 225 16.49 5.65 7.48
C VAL A 225 17.80 5.37 6.76
N VAL A 226 18.76 4.80 7.49
CA VAL A 226 19.98 4.20 6.95
C VAL A 226 19.98 2.70 7.22
N PHE A 227 20.65 1.94 6.34
CA PHE A 227 20.65 0.48 6.38
C PHE A 227 22.02 -0.02 6.85
N THR A 228 22.08 -0.80 7.92
CA THR A 228 23.35 -1.37 8.40
C THR A 228 23.25 -2.89 8.46
N GLU A 229 24.31 -3.57 8.06
CA GLU A 229 24.41 -5.02 8.19
C GLU A 229 25.06 -5.38 9.53
N TYR A 230 24.48 -6.34 10.24
CA TYR A 230 25.01 -6.90 11.47
C TYR A 230 24.69 -8.39 11.52
N ARG A 231 25.73 -9.23 11.63
CA ARG A 231 25.63 -10.71 11.59
C ARG A 231 24.82 -11.23 10.39
N GLU A 232 25.10 -10.70 9.20
CA GLU A 232 24.44 -11.08 7.93
C GLU A 232 22.93 -10.72 7.87
N GLU A 233 22.43 -9.94 8.83
CA GLU A 233 21.09 -9.38 8.82
C GLU A 233 21.12 -7.87 8.60
N LEU A 234 20.17 -7.37 7.81
CA LEU A 234 20.04 -5.95 7.54
C LEU A 234 19.14 -5.30 8.59
N PHE A 235 19.57 -4.17 9.13
CA PHE A 235 18.84 -3.35 10.09
C PHE A 235 18.60 -1.96 9.52
N GLN A 236 17.45 -1.38 9.88
CA GLN A 236 17.07 -0.01 9.57
C GLN A 236 17.26 0.84 10.82
N LEU A 237 18.02 1.93 10.68
CA LEU A 237 18.31 2.88 11.73
C LEU A 237 17.74 4.24 11.34
N THR A 238 16.88 4.80 12.18
CA THR A 238 16.32 6.15 11.95
C THR A 238 17.21 7.22 12.57
N LEU A 239 17.77 8.09 11.71
CA LEU A 239 18.57 9.26 12.12
C LEU A 239 17.71 10.37 12.74
N ALA A 240 18.33 11.31 13.44
CA ALA A 240 17.63 12.38 14.15
C ALA A 240 16.82 13.34 13.25
N GLU A 241 15.79 13.96 13.83
CA GLU A 241 14.92 14.92 13.13
C GLU A 241 15.61 16.25 12.77
N ASP A 242 16.66 16.59 13.51
CA ASP A 242 17.52 17.75 13.27
C ASP A 242 18.68 17.44 12.32
N MET A 243 18.69 16.25 11.70
CA MET A 243 19.64 15.90 10.64
C MET A 243 19.57 16.91 9.49
N GLU A 244 20.66 17.64 9.27
CA GLU A 244 20.79 18.56 8.15
C GLU A 244 21.10 17.80 6.86
N LEU A 245 20.28 18.01 5.83
CA LEU A 245 20.50 17.46 4.49
C LEU A 245 20.61 18.60 3.47
N PRO A 246 21.82 18.89 2.95
CA PRO A 246 22.00 20.00 2.03
C PRO A 246 21.37 19.70 0.66
N LEU A 247 20.59 20.66 0.14
CA LEU A 247 20.33 20.76 -1.29
C LEU A 247 21.66 21.02 -2.01
N GLN A 248 22.11 20.05 -2.81
CA GLN A 248 23.32 20.17 -3.62
C GLN A 248 23.01 20.93 -4.90
N VAL A 249 23.78 21.97 -5.20
CA VAL A 249 23.65 22.72 -6.45
C VAL A 249 24.85 22.39 -7.34
N VAL A 250 24.59 21.81 -8.52
CA VAL A 250 25.62 21.38 -9.46
C VAL A 250 25.38 22.05 -10.80
N THR A 251 26.13 23.12 -11.08
CA THR A 251 26.00 23.86 -12.34
C THR A 251 26.61 23.09 -13.51
N THR A 252 25.93 23.08 -14.65
CA THR A 252 26.44 22.47 -15.89
C THR A 252 26.33 23.44 -17.07
N HIS A 253 27.26 23.33 -18.01
CA HIS A 253 27.21 24.02 -19.31
C HIS A 253 26.87 23.07 -20.46
N ASN A 254 26.73 21.77 -20.17
CA ASN A 254 26.33 20.76 -21.13
C ASN A 254 24.81 20.75 -21.31
N GLN A 255 24.30 20.02 -22.30
CA GLN A 255 22.85 19.75 -22.39
C GLN A 255 22.37 19.08 -21.09
N LEU A 256 21.28 19.60 -20.53
CA LEU A 256 20.78 19.21 -19.21
C LEU A 256 20.43 17.71 -19.14
N ASP A 257 19.80 17.16 -20.18
CA ASP A 257 19.46 15.74 -20.23
C ASP A 257 20.67 14.82 -20.16
N SER A 258 21.65 15.03 -21.05
CA SER A 258 22.82 14.14 -21.13
C SER A 258 23.68 14.21 -19.88
N PHE A 259 23.82 15.40 -19.28
CA PHE A 259 24.49 15.56 -18.00
C PHE A 259 23.78 14.83 -16.87
N CYS A 260 22.46 15.01 -16.73
CA CYS A 260 21.69 14.40 -15.65
C CYS A 260 21.59 12.88 -15.82
N GLU A 261 21.50 12.37 -17.05
CA GLU A 261 21.54 10.94 -17.35
C GLU A 261 22.90 10.32 -16.97
N SER A 262 24.00 11.00 -17.30
CA SER A 262 25.34 10.55 -16.90
C SER A 262 25.52 10.56 -15.38
N LEU A 263 25.03 11.60 -14.70
CA LEU A 263 25.05 11.68 -13.23
C LEU A 263 24.27 10.50 -12.61
N CYS A 264 23.01 10.30 -13.04
CA CYS A 264 22.18 9.20 -12.53
C CYS A 264 22.79 7.83 -12.82
N HIS A 265 23.38 7.63 -13.99
CA HIS A 265 24.06 6.38 -14.35
C HIS A 265 25.27 6.09 -13.46
N SER A 266 26.06 7.13 -13.13
CA SER A 266 27.20 6.98 -12.22
C SER A 266 26.78 6.58 -10.81
N GLU A 267 25.63 7.07 -10.34
CA GLU A 267 25.08 6.68 -9.04
C GLU A 267 24.58 5.23 -9.05
N GLN A 268 23.96 4.78 -10.15
CA GLN A 268 23.55 3.37 -10.32
C GLN A 268 24.69 2.36 -10.25
N ALA A 269 25.93 2.79 -10.55
CA ALA A 269 27.10 1.92 -10.47
C ALA A 269 27.57 1.65 -9.03
N VAL A 270 26.98 2.31 -8.03
CA VAL A 270 27.37 2.21 -6.62
C VAL A 270 26.23 1.59 -5.81
N SER A 271 26.51 0.62 -4.94
CA SER A 271 25.50 0.05 -4.05
C SER A 271 25.04 1.04 -2.97
N VAL A 272 23.89 0.78 -2.35
CA VAL A 272 23.46 1.52 -1.15
C VAL A 272 24.54 1.37 -0.06
N PRO A 273 25.14 2.47 0.42
CA PRO A 273 26.22 2.40 1.40
C PRO A 273 25.69 1.91 2.74
N SER A 274 26.43 1.00 3.37
CA SER A 274 26.15 0.59 4.75
C SER A 274 26.21 1.80 5.67
N ALA A 275 25.11 2.04 6.37
CA ALA A 275 24.83 3.11 7.30
C ALA A 275 25.05 4.53 6.71
N GLY A 276 24.99 4.69 5.39
CA GLY A 276 25.05 5.99 4.72
C GLY A 276 23.66 6.55 4.39
N VAL A 277 23.56 7.89 4.35
CA VAL A 277 22.32 8.59 3.98
C VAL A 277 21.98 8.32 2.52
N ALA A 278 20.83 7.68 2.29
CA ALA A 278 20.38 7.28 0.96
C ALA A 278 19.79 8.45 0.16
N ILE A 279 18.95 9.27 0.79
CA ILE A 279 18.29 10.40 0.14
C ILE A 279 19.29 11.47 -0.28
N ARG A 280 19.05 12.07 -1.46
CA ARG A 280 19.80 13.25 -1.94
C ARG A 280 18.90 14.15 -2.77
N PHE A 281 19.02 15.46 -2.55
CA PHE A 281 18.43 16.48 -3.41
C PHE A 281 19.53 17.19 -4.18
N THR A 282 19.40 17.20 -5.51
CA THR A 282 20.35 17.88 -6.41
C THR A 282 19.60 18.81 -7.34
N LEU A 283 19.91 20.10 -7.28
CA LEU A 283 19.48 21.09 -8.27
C LEU A 283 20.61 21.26 -9.31
N VAL A 284 20.28 21.05 -10.57
CA VAL A 284 21.19 21.21 -11.70
C VAL A 284 20.73 22.40 -12.54
N PRO A 285 21.22 23.62 -12.27
CA PRO A 285 20.97 24.76 -13.12
C PRO A 285 21.86 24.72 -14.36
N ASN A 286 21.28 25.09 -15.50
CA ASN A 286 22.05 25.44 -16.68
C ASN A 286 22.07 26.98 -16.81
N PRO A 287 23.22 27.66 -16.78
CA PRO A 287 23.27 29.11 -16.97
C PRO A 287 23.07 29.55 -18.42
N THR A 288 23.25 28.65 -19.40
CA THR A 288 23.19 28.98 -20.84
C THR A 288 21.79 28.86 -21.43
N HIS A 289 21.01 27.93 -20.89
CA HIS A 289 19.59 27.73 -21.17
C HIS A 289 18.90 27.90 -19.83
N THR A 290 17.90 28.76 -19.69
CA THR A 290 17.28 29.08 -18.38
C THR A 290 16.57 27.90 -17.69
N ASP A 291 16.83 26.66 -18.11
CA ASP A 291 16.28 25.44 -17.57
C ASP A 291 17.08 24.94 -16.35
N GLN A 292 16.35 24.32 -15.43
CA GLN A 292 16.92 23.71 -14.23
C GLN A 292 16.30 22.32 -14.03
N ARG A 293 17.08 21.38 -13.49
CA ARG A 293 16.57 20.06 -13.13
C ARG A 293 16.73 19.81 -11.64
N LEU A 294 15.62 19.52 -10.98
CA LEU A 294 15.62 18.94 -9.64
C LEU A 294 15.68 17.43 -9.76
N ILE A 295 16.63 16.82 -9.06
CA ILE A 295 16.78 15.37 -8.94
C ILE A 295 16.62 15.00 -7.46
N ILE A 296 15.67 14.12 -7.17
CA ILE A 296 15.51 13.50 -5.86
C ILE A 296 15.94 12.05 -6.00
N ARG A 297 17.05 11.69 -5.36
CA ARG A 297 17.54 10.31 -5.33
C ARG A 297 17.06 9.62 -4.07
N LEU A 298 16.49 8.43 -4.22
CA LEU A 298 16.06 7.57 -3.11
C LEU A 298 16.55 6.14 -3.34
N ALA A 299 16.81 5.41 -2.25
CA ALA A 299 16.86 3.95 -2.31
C ALA A 299 15.43 3.41 -2.42
N HIS A 300 15.20 2.31 -3.17
CA HIS A 300 13.83 1.80 -3.34
C HIS A 300 13.21 1.35 -2.00
N ALA A 301 14.02 0.96 -1.02
CA ALA A 301 13.54 0.66 0.32
C ALA A 301 12.93 1.86 1.07
N GLN A 302 13.09 3.10 0.57
CA GLN A 302 12.53 4.30 1.18
C GLN A 302 11.16 4.71 0.61
N TYR A 303 10.69 4.08 -0.48
CA TYR A 303 9.45 4.47 -1.13
C TYR A 303 8.77 3.32 -1.88
N ASP A 304 7.51 3.52 -2.22
CA ASP A 304 6.74 2.70 -3.15
C ASP A 304 5.89 3.59 -4.07
N ALA A 305 5.12 2.98 -4.97
CA ALA A 305 4.30 3.71 -5.94
C ALA A 305 3.21 4.60 -5.30
N ILE A 306 2.78 4.28 -4.07
CA ILE A 306 1.71 4.99 -3.35
C ILE A 306 2.27 6.19 -2.57
N SER A 307 3.48 6.07 -2.02
CA SER A 307 4.12 7.11 -1.22
C SER A 307 4.77 8.22 -2.04
N ILE A 308 5.19 7.96 -3.29
CA ILE A 308 5.81 9.00 -4.14
C ILE A 308 4.89 10.20 -4.42
N PRO A 309 3.61 10.03 -4.82
CA PRO A 309 2.70 11.16 -4.96
C PRO A 309 2.55 12.00 -3.69
N ILE A 310 2.57 11.35 -2.51
CA ILE A 310 2.49 12.04 -1.21
C ILE A 310 3.74 12.90 -1.00
N LEU A 311 4.94 12.33 -1.22
CA LEU A 311 6.21 13.05 -1.09
C LEU A 311 6.29 14.27 -2.02
N VAL A 312 5.82 14.13 -3.28
CA VAL A 312 5.80 15.21 -4.26
C VAL A 312 4.82 16.31 -3.85
N HIS A 313 3.61 15.94 -3.41
CA HIS A 313 2.61 16.89 -2.91
C HIS A 313 3.08 17.63 -1.65
N ASP A 314 3.74 16.94 -0.71
CA ASP A 314 4.25 17.57 0.51
C ASP A 314 5.39 18.55 0.21
N LEU A 315 6.29 18.20 -0.72
CA LEU A 315 7.34 19.11 -1.20
C LEU A 315 6.73 20.36 -1.86
N GLU A 316 5.72 20.18 -2.72
CA GLU A 316 4.95 21.25 -3.34
C GLU A 316 4.31 22.17 -2.29
N SER A 317 3.61 21.59 -1.31
CA SER A 317 2.89 22.32 -0.27
C SER A 317 3.82 23.19 0.58
N VAL A 318 4.96 22.64 1.00
CA VAL A 318 5.93 23.40 1.82
C VAL A 318 6.58 24.50 1.00
N TYR A 319 7.00 24.22 -0.25
CA TYR A 319 7.62 25.24 -1.11
C TYR A 319 6.69 26.43 -1.39
N ASN A 320 5.39 26.17 -1.54
CA ASN A 320 4.36 27.16 -1.82
C ASN A 320 3.78 27.84 -0.57
N ASP A 321 4.44 27.70 0.59
CA ASP A 321 4.06 28.29 1.88
C ASP A 321 2.70 27.79 2.44
N GLU A 322 2.15 26.69 1.93
CA GLU A 322 0.95 26.06 2.50
C GLU A 322 1.27 25.24 3.75
N ASN A 323 2.51 24.73 3.86
CA ASN A 323 3.04 23.99 5.01
C ASN A 323 2.17 22.81 5.48
N LYS A 324 1.50 22.11 4.54
CA LYS A 324 0.79 20.87 4.85
C LYS A 324 1.70 19.70 4.52
N ILE A 325 1.99 18.90 5.52
CA ILE A 325 2.67 17.63 5.36
C ILE A 325 1.76 16.54 5.91
N ALA A 326 1.68 15.40 5.23
CA ALA A 326 0.90 14.27 5.71
C ALA A 326 1.45 13.77 7.05
N ASP A 327 0.57 13.66 8.06
CA ASP A 327 0.91 13.00 9.33
C ASP A 327 0.95 11.48 9.10
N THR A 328 2.16 10.94 8.95
CA THR A 328 2.37 9.53 8.60
C THR A 328 3.56 8.97 9.37
N SER A 329 3.41 7.76 9.91
CA SER A 329 4.47 7.08 10.65
C SER A 329 4.71 5.70 10.05
N ILE A 330 5.78 5.57 9.26
CA ILE A 330 6.27 4.26 8.77
C ILE A 330 6.65 3.35 9.94
N ASP A 331 7.21 3.92 11.01
CA ASP A 331 7.60 3.19 12.22
C ASP A 331 6.37 2.48 12.84
N TRP A 332 5.25 3.20 12.94
CA TRP A 332 4.00 2.63 13.43
C TRP A 332 3.43 1.57 12.50
N TYR A 333 3.47 1.80 11.18
CA TYR A 333 3.07 0.80 10.20
C TYR A 333 3.87 -0.50 10.34
N LEU A 334 5.21 -0.40 10.45
CA LEU A 334 6.09 -1.57 10.60
C LEU A 334 5.79 -2.34 11.89
N GLU A 335 5.46 -1.63 12.97
CA GLU A 335 5.02 -2.26 14.22
C GLU A 335 3.67 -2.98 14.07
N GLN A 336 2.67 -2.34 13.48
CA GLN A 336 1.36 -2.97 13.26
C GLN A 336 1.48 -4.18 12.34
N ARG A 337 2.31 -4.08 11.29
CA ARG A 337 2.62 -5.20 10.41
C ARG A 337 3.26 -6.35 11.18
N ALA A 338 4.24 -6.08 12.04
CA ALA A 338 4.89 -7.10 12.86
C ALA A 338 3.89 -7.82 13.78
N ARG A 339 3.09 -7.06 14.53
CA ARG A 339 2.05 -7.60 15.43
C ARG A 339 1.03 -8.44 14.66
N HIS A 340 0.60 -7.98 13.49
CA HIS A 340 -0.34 -8.71 12.64
C HIS A 340 0.27 -10.02 12.14
N SER A 341 1.50 -10.00 11.65
CA SER A 341 2.21 -11.19 11.14
C SER A 341 2.45 -12.28 12.19
N ASP A 342 2.57 -11.91 13.45
CA ASP A 342 2.79 -12.85 14.56
C ASP A 342 1.49 -13.54 15.03
N GLN A 343 0.31 -13.09 14.57
CA GLN A 343 -0.96 -13.74 14.90
C GLN A 343 -1.03 -15.16 14.32
N GLU A 344 -1.52 -16.11 15.12
CA GLU A 344 -1.62 -17.51 14.74
C GLU A 344 -2.52 -17.72 13.51
N GLN A 345 -3.56 -16.89 13.33
CA GLN A 345 -4.43 -16.96 12.15
C GLN A 345 -3.67 -16.75 10.84
N GLN A 346 -2.64 -15.89 10.82
CA GLN A 346 -1.87 -15.63 9.60
C GLN A 346 -1.05 -16.84 9.18
N ARG A 347 -0.45 -17.54 10.15
CA ARG A 347 0.29 -18.78 9.90
C ARG A 347 -0.65 -19.90 9.46
N ALA A 348 -1.79 -20.04 10.13
CA ALA A 348 -2.80 -21.04 9.79
C ALA A 348 -3.31 -20.86 8.35
N PHE A 349 -3.55 -19.62 7.93
CA PHE A 349 -3.93 -19.31 6.54
C PHE A 349 -2.88 -19.81 5.54
N TRP A 350 -1.60 -19.46 5.73
CA TRP A 350 -0.54 -19.85 4.79
C TRP A 350 -0.32 -21.36 4.76
N GLN A 351 -0.44 -22.05 5.90
CA GLN A 351 -0.40 -23.51 5.98
C GLN A 351 -1.52 -24.14 5.14
N GLU A 352 -2.77 -23.69 5.31
CA GLU A 352 -3.91 -24.16 4.51
C GLU A 352 -3.69 -23.85 3.01
N TYR A 353 -3.38 -22.59 2.70
CA TYR A 353 -3.27 -22.09 1.32
C TYR A 353 -2.19 -22.84 0.51
N LEU A 354 -1.08 -23.20 1.16
CA LEU A 354 0.08 -23.84 0.52
C LEU A 354 0.15 -25.36 0.76
N THR A 355 -0.84 -25.96 1.40
CA THR A 355 -0.86 -27.42 1.66
C THR A 355 -0.65 -28.22 0.37
N GLY A 356 0.36 -29.10 0.37
CA GLY A 356 0.69 -29.98 -0.76
C GLY A 356 1.28 -29.26 -1.99
N SER A 357 1.64 -27.97 -1.87
CA SER A 357 2.24 -27.20 -2.95
C SER A 357 3.76 -27.31 -2.95
N SER A 358 4.40 -26.85 -4.04
CA SER A 358 5.85 -26.66 -4.12
C SER A 358 6.16 -25.36 -4.84
N PRO A 359 7.24 -24.65 -4.46
CA PRO A 359 7.58 -23.38 -5.06
C PRO A 359 8.13 -23.60 -6.47
N LEU A 360 7.90 -22.64 -7.36
CA LEU A 360 8.68 -22.54 -8.58
C LEU A 360 10.01 -21.83 -8.28
N ALA A 361 10.94 -22.58 -7.68
CA ALA A 361 12.21 -22.03 -7.19
C ALA A 361 13.20 -21.69 -8.31
N SER A 362 13.22 -22.46 -9.39
CA SER A 362 14.06 -22.20 -10.56
C SER A 362 13.25 -21.54 -11.67
N SER A 363 13.84 -20.53 -12.32
CA SER A 363 13.30 -19.99 -13.56
C SER A 363 13.13 -21.10 -14.60
N PRO A 364 12.03 -21.10 -15.39
CA PRO A 364 11.89 -21.99 -16.54
C PRO A 364 12.87 -21.65 -17.67
N LEU A 365 13.53 -20.48 -17.60
CA LEU A 365 14.60 -20.06 -18.50
C LEU A 365 15.94 -20.34 -17.81
N ASP A 366 16.92 -20.89 -18.54
CA ASP A 366 18.28 -21.03 -18.03
C ASP A 366 18.98 -19.66 -18.03
N LEU A 367 18.85 -18.97 -16.90
CA LEU A 367 19.45 -17.65 -16.64
C LEU A 367 20.72 -17.75 -15.80
N SER A 368 21.23 -18.96 -15.54
CA SER A 368 22.35 -19.21 -14.63
C SER A 368 23.66 -18.54 -15.03
N SER A 369 23.79 -18.14 -16.31
CA SER A 369 24.96 -17.46 -16.87
C SER A 369 24.73 -15.97 -17.18
N ALA A 370 23.54 -15.43 -16.90
CA ALA A 370 23.21 -14.04 -17.22
C ALA A 370 23.94 -13.08 -16.26
N THR A 371 24.78 -12.20 -16.81
CA THR A 371 25.48 -11.13 -16.07
C THR A 371 24.84 -9.76 -16.26
N GLN A 372 23.81 -9.67 -17.11
CA GLN A 372 23.12 -8.45 -17.47
C GLN A 372 21.61 -8.67 -17.42
N LEU A 373 20.87 -7.61 -17.09
CA LEU A 373 19.43 -7.61 -17.15
C LEU A 373 18.99 -7.69 -18.62
N VAL A 374 18.25 -8.75 -18.97
CA VAL A 374 17.63 -8.89 -20.28
C VAL A 374 16.16 -8.51 -20.15
N THR A 375 15.76 -7.46 -20.88
CA THR A 375 14.37 -7.00 -20.91
C THR A 375 13.79 -7.27 -22.29
N GLY A 376 12.59 -7.87 -22.32
CA GLY A 376 11.77 -7.99 -23.52
C GLY A 376 10.41 -7.37 -23.28
N THR A 377 9.96 -6.53 -24.21
CA THR A 377 8.65 -5.86 -24.13
C THR A 377 7.79 -6.35 -25.28
N CYS A 378 6.51 -6.57 -25.01
CA CYS A 378 5.51 -6.89 -26.01
C CYS A 378 4.23 -6.13 -25.68
N ASP A 379 3.73 -5.38 -26.66
CA ASP A 379 2.45 -4.70 -26.54
C ASP A 379 1.33 -5.66 -26.95
N LEU A 380 0.33 -5.80 -26.08
CA LEU A 380 -0.82 -6.66 -26.29
C LEU A 380 -2.09 -5.83 -26.32
N ALA A 381 -2.80 -5.89 -27.45
CA ALA A 381 -4.14 -5.32 -27.54
C ALA A 381 -5.11 -6.20 -26.74
N LEU A 382 -5.63 -5.65 -25.64
CA LEU A 382 -6.60 -6.32 -24.80
C LEU A 382 -8.04 -6.00 -25.25
N PRO A 383 -9.02 -6.88 -24.97
CA PRO A 383 -10.41 -6.56 -25.22
C PRO A 383 -10.80 -5.29 -24.46
N THR A 384 -11.64 -4.45 -25.08
CA THR A 384 -12.14 -3.21 -24.46
C THR A 384 -13.00 -3.44 -23.21
N ARG A 385 -13.48 -4.66 -22.99
CA ARG A 385 -14.21 -5.07 -21.79
C ARG A 385 -13.72 -6.43 -21.31
N LEU A 386 -13.28 -6.47 -20.05
CA LEU A 386 -13.05 -7.72 -19.34
C LEU A 386 -14.39 -8.28 -18.82
N PRO A 387 -14.48 -9.60 -18.58
CA PRO A 387 -15.63 -10.16 -17.87
C PRO A 387 -15.84 -9.48 -16.52
N PRO A 388 -17.09 -9.38 -16.02
CA PRO A 388 -17.35 -8.85 -14.68
C PRO A 388 -16.52 -9.58 -13.63
N SER A 389 -16.02 -8.83 -12.64
CA SER A 389 -15.18 -9.31 -11.53
C SER A 389 -13.79 -9.82 -11.92
N VAL A 390 -13.35 -9.59 -13.16
CA VAL A 390 -11.99 -9.90 -13.63
C VAL A 390 -11.22 -8.60 -13.84
N THR A 391 -10.02 -8.51 -13.27
CA THR A 391 -9.12 -7.35 -13.44
C THR A 391 -7.95 -7.70 -14.35
N LEU A 392 -7.36 -6.71 -15.01
CA LEU A 392 -6.17 -6.93 -15.84
C LEU A 392 -5.03 -7.64 -15.08
N PRO A 393 -4.63 -7.23 -13.86
CA PRO A 393 -3.63 -7.95 -13.08
C PRO A 393 -3.92 -9.45 -12.96
N THR A 394 -5.19 -9.81 -12.73
CA THR A 394 -5.58 -11.21 -12.60
C THR A 394 -5.60 -11.97 -13.92
N VAL A 395 -5.88 -11.32 -15.05
CA VAL A 395 -5.73 -11.91 -16.39
C VAL A 395 -4.28 -12.26 -16.66
N VAL A 396 -3.36 -11.33 -16.41
CA VAL A 396 -1.92 -11.53 -16.64
C VAL A 396 -1.38 -12.63 -15.74
N LYS A 397 -1.71 -12.60 -14.44
CA LYS A 397 -1.36 -13.66 -13.48
C LYS A 397 -1.88 -15.02 -13.94
N SER A 398 -3.15 -15.11 -14.35
CA SER A 398 -3.76 -16.35 -14.83
C SER A 398 -3.08 -16.87 -16.10
N ALA A 399 -2.83 -16.00 -17.08
CA ALA A 399 -2.19 -16.38 -18.33
C ALA A 399 -0.76 -16.90 -18.08
N ALA A 400 0.02 -16.18 -17.27
CA ALA A 400 1.38 -16.57 -16.89
C ALA A 400 1.41 -17.93 -16.19
N SER A 401 0.56 -18.13 -15.17
CA SER A 401 0.47 -19.40 -14.46
C SER A 401 0.03 -20.55 -15.36
N LEU A 402 -0.89 -20.32 -16.30
CA LEU A 402 -1.34 -21.35 -17.25
C LEU A 402 -0.24 -21.75 -18.25
N VAL A 403 0.53 -20.78 -18.74
CA VAL A 403 1.69 -21.03 -19.62
C VAL A 403 2.73 -21.87 -18.88
N LEU A 404 3.08 -21.48 -17.64
CA LEU A 404 3.99 -22.25 -16.79
C LEU A 404 3.48 -23.66 -16.51
N ALA A 405 2.18 -23.80 -16.19
CA ALA A 405 1.57 -25.09 -15.93
C ALA A 405 1.71 -26.06 -17.11
N ARG A 406 1.50 -25.56 -18.34
CA ARG A 406 1.64 -26.36 -19.56
C ARG A 406 3.10 -26.64 -19.91
N HIS A 407 3.96 -25.63 -19.82
CA HIS A 407 5.37 -25.75 -20.16
C HIS A 407 6.12 -26.73 -19.24
N LEU A 408 5.80 -26.69 -17.94
CA LEU A 408 6.42 -27.54 -16.92
C LEU A 408 5.68 -28.86 -16.71
N HIS A 409 4.58 -29.11 -17.44
CA HIS A 409 3.68 -30.26 -17.24
C HIS A 409 3.23 -30.42 -15.77
N ARG A 410 2.95 -29.30 -15.10
CA ARG A 410 2.58 -29.24 -13.68
C ARG A 410 1.26 -28.49 -13.50
N PRO A 411 0.18 -29.14 -13.04
CA PRO A 411 -1.12 -28.49 -12.86
C PRO A 411 -1.24 -27.66 -11.59
N ASP A 412 -0.23 -27.65 -10.70
CA ASP A 412 -0.20 -26.82 -9.49
C ASP A 412 1.04 -25.93 -9.55
N ILE A 413 0.80 -24.64 -9.74
CA ILE A 413 1.83 -23.62 -9.94
C ILE A 413 1.75 -22.61 -8.80
N VAL A 414 2.90 -22.39 -8.16
CA VAL A 414 3.10 -21.33 -7.18
C VAL A 414 4.19 -20.40 -7.68
N VAL A 415 3.82 -19.15 -7.95
CA VAL A 415 4.75 -18.07 -8.34
C VAL A 415 4.79 -17.00 -7.26
N GLY A 416 5.80 -16.14 -7.29
CA GLY A 416 5.79 -14.92 -6.49
C GLY A 416 4.84 -13.89 -7.06
N GLN A 417 4.15 -13.15 -6.19
CA GLN A 417 3.46 -11.92 -6.55
C GLN A 417 3.94 -10.78 -5.65
N THR A 418 4.04 -9.58 -6.21
CA THR A 418 4.22 -8.35 -5.44
C THR A 418 2.86 -7.83 -5.01
N VAL A 419 2.73 -7.55 -3.71
CA VAL A 419 1.58 -6.85 -3.11
C VAL A 419 2.01 -5.50 -2.59
N ASP A 420 1.07 -4.56 -2.46
CA ASP A 420 1.36 -3.22 -1.92
C ASP A 420 1.65 -3.23 -0.41
N GLY A 421 1.19 -4.26 0.32
CA GLY A 421 1.37 -4.42 1.76
C GLY A 421 0.46 -3.52 2.60
N ARG A 422 -0.54 -2.88 1.98
CA ARG A 422 -1.39 -1.87 2.60
C ARG A 422 -2.81 -2.36 2.85
N SER A 423 -3.05 -3.67 2.83
CA SER A 423 -4.33 -4.29 3.22
C SER A 423 -4.45 -4.54 4.73
N LEU A 424 -3.44 -4.15 5.52
CA LEU A 424 -3.48 -4.25 6.98
C LEU A 424 -4.70 -3.51 7.56
N PRO A 425 -5.28 -3.99 8.69
CA PRO A 425 -6.36 -3.32 9.40
C PRO A 425 -5.86 -2.07 10.16
N PHE A 426 -5.24 -1.14 9.43
CA PHE A 426 -4.63 0.08 9.93
C PHE A 426 -5.30 1.30 9.26
N PRO A 427 -5.89 2.26 10.01
CA PRO A 427 -6.71 3.33 9.43
C PRO A 427 -6.00 4.23 8.42
N ASP A 428 -4.70 4.48 8.60
CA ASP A 428 -3.93 5.42 7.76
C ASP A 428 -2.94 4.71 6.84
N VAL A 429 -3.20 3.43 6.55
CA VAL A 429 -2.34 2.59 5.70
C VAL A 429 -2.19 3.13 4.28
N ASP A 430 -3.21 3.82 3.77
CA ASP A 430 -3.21 4.49 2.47
C ASP A 430 -2.34 5.75 2.42
N ARG A 431 -1.93 6.27 3.58
CA ARG A 431 -1.14 7.50 3.71
C ARG A 431 0.32 7.24 4.08
N VAL A 432 0.68 6.04 4.53
CA VAL A 432 2.05 5.72 4.97
C VAL A 432 3.07 6.07 3.89
N VAL A 433 4.07 6.88 4.25
CA VAL A 433 5.20 7.21 3.38
C VAL A 433 6.35 6.24 3.64
N GLY A 434 6.62 5.36 2.68
CA GLY A 434 7.68 4.36 2.75
C GLY A 434 7.39 3.12 1.90
N ALA A 435 8.38 2.22 1.78
CA ALA A 435 8.22 0.97 1.06
C ALA A 435 7.37 -0.03 1.87
N CYS A 436 6.09 -0.15 1.52
CA CYS A 436 5.18 -1.06 2.21
C CYS A 436 5.10 -2.45 1.58
N ASN A 437 5.60 -2.59 0.35
CA ASN A 437 5.42 -3.77 -0.49
C ASN A 437 5.92 -5.08 0.16
N ASN A 438 5.38 -6.19 -0.34
CA ASN A 438 5.82 -7.52 0.05
C ASN A 438 5.78 -8.46 -1.15
N HIS A 439 6.53 -9.56 -1.06
CA HIS A 439 6.45 -10.67 -1.99
C HIS A 439 5.81 -11.86 -1.30
N ILE A 440 4.67 -12.31 -1.80
CA ILE A 440 3.94 -13.44 -1.23
C ILE A 440 3.68 -14.52 -2.30
N PRO A 441 3.45 -15.77 -1.89
CA PRO A 441 3.04 -16.81 -2.82
C PRO A 441 1.70 -16.50 -3.52
N PHE A 442 1.62 -16.83 -4.80
CA PHE A 442 0.39 -16.88 -5.57
C PHE A 442 0.23 -18.29 -6.16
N ARG A 443 -0.74 -19.05 -5.63
CA ARG A 443 -1.01 -20.42 -6.03
C ARG A 443 -2.21 -20.48 -6.96
N VAL A 444 -2.05 -21.15 -8.09
CA VAL A 444 -3.12 -21.42 -9.04
C VAL A 444 -3.09 -22.87 -9.48
N GLN A 445 -4.27 -23.51 -9.47
CA GLN A 445 -4.45 -24.91 -9.83
C GLN A 445 -5.44 -25.07 -10.99
N PRO A 446 -5.01 -24.93 -12.26
CA PRO A 446 -5.90 -25.20 -13.40
C PRO A 446 -6.41 -26.65 -13.35
N ARG A 447 -7.73 -26.85 -13.35
CA ARG A 447 -8.37 -28.18 -13.44
C ARG A 447 -8.93 -28.39 -14.82
N ALA A 448 -8.88 -29.63 -15.32
CA ALA A 448 -9.42 -29.97 -16.64
C ALA A 448 -10.93 -29.68 -16.78
N SER A 449 -11.67 -29.63 -15.67
CA SER A 449 -13.10 -29.30 -15.64
C SER A 449 -13.41 -27.80 -15.65
N MET A 450 -12.41 -26.93 -15.46
CA MET A 450 -12.64 -25.48 -15.44
C MET A 450 -12.78 -24.94 -16.86
N THR A 451 -13.81 -24.13 -17.09
CA THR A 451 -13.86 -23.27 -18.28
C THR A 451 -12.84 -22.14 -18.14
N VAL A 452 -12.55 -21.42 -19.24
CA VAL A 452 -11.70 -20.21 -19.20
C VAL A 452 -12.29 -19.18 -18.23
N ARG A 453 -13.62 -19.06 -18.16
CA ARG A 453 -14.30 -18.14 -17.24
C ARG A 453 -14.09 -18.56 -15.79
N ASP A 454 -14.27 -19.85 -15.47
CA ASP A 454 -14.06 -20.35 -14.11
C ASP A 454 -12.61 -20.12 -13.65
N TYR A 455 -11.66 -20.33 -14.57
CA TYR A 455 -10.25 -20.09 -14.32
C TYR A 455 -9.94 -18.62 -14.05
N LEU A 456 -10.48 -17.71 -14.87
CA LEU A 456 -10.31 -16.27 -14.71
C LEU A 456 -11.02 -15.69 -13.47
N LEU A 457 -12.02 -16.39 -12.92
CA LEU A 457 -12.64 -16.02 -11.64
C LEU A 457 -11.94 -16.67 -10.43
N HIS A 458 -11.29 -17.81 -10.64
CA HIS A 458 -10.53 -18.51 -9.60
C HIS A 458 -9.31 -17.71 -9.14
N ALA A 459 -8.53 -17.14 -10.07
CA ALA A 459 -7.33 -16.38 -9.75
C ALA A 459 -7.58 -15.10 -8.92
N PRO A 460 -8.55 -14.22 -9.26
CA PRO A 460 -8.96 -13.10 -8.40
C PRO A 460 -9.37 -13.55 -7.00
N ALA A 461 -10.14 -14.63 -6.88
CA ALA A 461 -10.57 -15.15 -5.58
C ALA A 461 -9.38 -15.58 -4.72
N GLN A 462 -8.39 -16.27 -5.31
CA GLN A 462 -7.17 -16.64 -4.60
C GLN A 462 -6.34 -15.42 -4.19
N HIS A 463 -6.24 -14.43 -5.06
CA HIS A 463 -5.55 -13.18 -4.74
C HIS A 463 -6.23 -12.46 -3.57
N ALA A 464 -7.55 -12.24 -3.64
CA ALA A 464 -8.32 -11.56 -2.60
C ALA A 464 -8.17 -12.25 -1.24
N ARG A 465 -8.21 -13.59 -1.18
CA ARG A 465 -7.98 -14.35 0.05
C ARG A 465 -6.59 -14.10 0.66
N SER A 466 -5.56 -14.02 -0.17
CA SER A 466 -4.18 -13.82 0.30
C SER A 466 -3.91 -12.43 0.90
N LEU A 467 -4.69 -11.41 0.52
CA LEU A 467 -4.49 -10.03 1.01
C LEU A 467 -4.71 -9.89 2.53
N GLY A 468 -5.58 -10.72 3.11
CA GLY A 468 -5.80 -10.75 4.56
C GLY A 468 -4.59 -11.22 5.37
N SER A 469 -3.64 -11.90 4.72
CA SER A 469 -2.43 -12.45 5.36
C SER A 469 -1.13 -12.01 4.68
N GLU A 470 -1.19 -10.92 3.92
CA GLU A 470 -0.07 -10.43 3.11
C GLU A 470 1.08 -9.82 3.93
N SER A 471 0.86 -9.59 5.23
CA SER A 471 1.85 -9.00 6.14
C SER A 471 3.03 -9.92 6.44
N VAL A 472 2.83 -11.23 6.30
CA VAL A 472 3.82 -12.27 6.63
C VAL A 472 4.88 -12.31 5.54
N ASP A 473 6.15 -12.26 5.95
CA ASP A 473 7.26 -12.29 5.00
C ASP A 473 7.47 -13.70 4.43
N LEU A 474 7.91 -13.78 3.17
CA LEU A 474 8.10 -15.05 2.48
C LEU A 474 9.03 -16.01 3.24
N ARG A 475 10.13 -15.52 3.83
CA ARG A 475 11.03 -16.33 4.66
C ARG A 475 10.27 -17.02 5.80
N THR A 476 9.38 -16.30 6.49
CA THR A 476 8.53 -16.87 7.56
C THR A 476 7.52 -17.87 7.01
N ILE A 477 6.90 -17.59 5.87
CA ILE A 477 5.97 -18.51 5.20
C ILE A 477 6.69 -19.82 4.86
N VAL A 478 7.87 -19.76 4.25
CA VAL A 478 8.67 -20.92 3.85
C VAL A 478 9.13 -21.73 5.06
N SER A 479 9.65 -21.07 6.09
CA SER A 479 10.25 -21.78 7.23
C SER A 479 9.22 -22.35 8.22
N HIS A 480 8.00 -21.80 8.28
CA HIS A 480 7.03 -22.16 9.32
C HIS A 480 5.65 -22.58 8.81
N CYS A 481 5.36 -22.41 7.51
CA CYS A 481 4.04 -22.69 6.95
C CYS A 481 4.06 -23.73 5.83
N THR A 482 5.23 -24.20 5.38
CA THR A 482 5.37 -25.16 4.28
C THR A 482 6.43 -26.22 4.57
N ASP A 483 6.41 -27.31 3.80
CA ASP A 483 7.49 -28.31 3.75
C ASP A 483 8.49 -28.01 2.62
N TRP A 484 8.57 -26.76 2.17
CA TRP A 484 9.46 -26.36 1.08
C TRP A 484 10.92 -26.37 1.54
N PRO A 485 11.90 -26.61 0.63
CA PRO A 485 13.31 -26.48 0.98
C PRO A 485 13.63 -25.04 1.39
N SER A 486 14.31 -24.83 2.51
CA SER A 486 14.71 -23.49 2.99
C SER A 486 16.20 -23.21 2.69
N PRO A 487 16.56 -22.04 2.13
CA PRO A 487 15.66 -20.98 1.69
C PRO A 487 14.95 -21.34 0.36
N ALA A 488 13.66 -21.02 0.27
CA ALA A 488 12.92 -21.07 -0.99
C ALA A 488 12.76 -19.64 -1.51
N GLU A 489 13.22 -19.40 -2.73
CA GLU A 489 12.98 -18.17 -3.46
C GLU A 489 12.02 -18.43 -4.62
N PHE A 490 11.49 -17.36 -5.22
CA PHE A 490 10.68 -17.48 -6.42
C PHE A 490 11.55 -17.23 -7.65
N GLY A 491 11.70 -18.24 -8.50
CA GLY A 491 12.30 -18.09 -9.83
C GLY A 491 11.39 -17.38 -10.83
N TYR A 492 10.16 -17.07 -10.44
CA TYR A 492 9.17 -16.39 -11.26
C TYR A 492 8.30 -15.45 -10.42
N ILE A 493 8.29 -14.16 -10.78
CA ILE A 493 7.53 -13.11 -10.11
C ILE A 493 6.59 -12.45 -11.12
N VAL A 494 5.32 -12.36 -10.78
CA VAL A 494 4.33 -11.62 -11.59
C VAL A 494 3.94 -10.35 -10.84
N GLN A 495 4.23 -9.22 -11.48
CA GLN A 495 3.90 -7.89 -11.00
C GLN A 495 2.96 -7.20 -11.98
N HIS A 496 1.97 -6.51 -11.43
CA HIS A 496 1.18 -5.55 -12.19
C HIS A 496 1.48 -4.16 -11.62
N GLN A 497 1.76 -3.22 -12.50
CA GLN A 497 2.02 -1.84 -12.17
C GLN A 497 0.92 -1.00 -12.79
N THR A 498 0.21 -0.23 -11.97
CA THR A 498 -0.62 0.83 -12.50
C THR A 498 0.32 1.97 -12.86
N ALA A 499 0.22 2.46 -14.10
CA ALA A 499 1.06 3.53 -14.60
C ALA A 499 0.96 4.78 -13.71
N ASN A 500 2.04 5.17 -13.02
CA ASN A 500 2.20 6.51 -12.44
C ASN A 500 2.57 7.54 -13.53
N HIS A 501 1.94 7.45 -14.70
CA HIS A 501 2.16 8.41 -15.79
C HIS A 501 1.50 9.74 -15.40
N GLY A 502 2.27 10.83 -15.40
CA GLY A 502 1.75 12.19 -15.26
C GLY A 502 1.84 12.84 -13.89
N LEU A 503 2.60 12.29 -12.92
CA LEU A 503 2.87 13.01 -11.67
C LEU A 503 3.62 14.32 -12.00
N THR A 504 3.04 15.44 -11.55
CA THR A 504 3.58 16.78 -11.77
C THR A 504 3.93 17.42 -10.44
N LEU A 505 5.01 18.19 -10.40
CA LEU A 505 5.44 18.99 -9.26
C LEU A 505 5.36 20.47 -9.63
N THR A 506 4.66 21.28 -8.83
CA THR A 506 4.50 22.72 -9.04
C THR A 506 5.21 23.52 -7.95
N LEU A 507 6.29 24.21 -8.32
CA LEU A 507 7.08 25.04 -7.41
C LEU A 507 6.90 26.52 -7.80
N GLY A 508 6.11 27.25 -7.02
CA GLY A 508 5.70 28.62 -7.32
C GLY A 508 4.81 28.67 -8.56
N SER A 509 5.26 29.37 -9.60
CA SER A 509 4.55 29.47 -10.89
C SER A 509 5.00 28.45 -11.94
N ARG A 510 5.84 27.47 -11.57
CA ARG A 510 6.48 26.54 -12.50
C ARG A 510 6.07 25.11 -12.21
N SER A 511 5.68 24.37 -13.25
CA SER A 511 5.30 22.96 -13.14
C SER A 511 6.20 22.09 -14.00
N ALA A 512 6.48 20.88 -13.52
CA ALA A 512 7.32 19.92 -14.20
C ALA A 512 6.78 18.50 -14.02
N SER A 513 6.78 17.70 -15.08
CA SER A 513 6.39 16.29 -15.03
C SER A 513 7.56 15.42 -14.57
N LEU A 514 7.24 14.37 -13.83
CA LEU A 514 8.21 13.39 -13.34
C LEU A 514 8.83 12.60 -14.51
N LYS A 515 10.17 12.57 -14.57
CA LYS A 515 10.96 11.57 -15.31
C LYS A 515 11.67 10.67 -14.29
N LEU A 516 11.31 9.39 -14.27
CA LEU A 516 11.96 8.40 -13.40
C LEU A 516 13.15 7.77 -14.10
N VAL A 517 14.32 7.77 -13.46
CA VAL A 517 15.53 7.11 -13.97
C VAL A 517 16.08 6.16 -12.91
N GLY A 518 16.11 4.87 -13.22
CA GLY A 518 16.72 3.88 -12.35
C GLY A 518 16.80 2.51 -13.00
N GLY A 519 17.41 1.55 -12.29
CA GLY A 519 17.65 0.21 -12.80
C GLY A 519 17.53 -0.87 -11.73
N LEU A 520 17.26 -2.08 -12.18
CA LEU A 520 17.25 -3.30 -11.38
C LEU A 520 18.56 -4.06 -11.63
N SER A 521 19.23 -4.49 -10.56
CA SER A 521 20.34 -5.45 -10.66
C SER A 521 19.80 -6.83 -11.04
N PRO A 522 20.37 -7.50 -12.06
CA PRO A 522 19.83 -8.74 -12.59
C PRO A 522 19.77 -9.84 -11.54
N GLY A 523 18.69 -10.60 -11.59
CA GLY A 523 18.42 -11.77 -10.77
C GLY A 523 18.40 -13.08 -11.55
N SER A 524 18.20 -14.18 -10.82
CA SER A 524 17.93 -15.51 -11.42
C SER A 524 16.44 -15.72 -11.75
N GLU A 525 15.59 -14.81 -11.30
CA GLU A 525 14.15 -14.86 -11.50
C GLU A 525 13.67 -14.13 -12.76
N VAL A 526 12.51 -14.55 -13.25
CA VAL A 526 11.80 -13.89 -14.34
C VAL A 526 10.71 -12.99 -13.77
N TRP A 527 10.74 -11.71 -14.14
CA TRP A 527 9.68 -10.76 -13.83
C TRP A 527 8.75 -10.60 -15.03
N ILE A 528 7.45 -10.88 -14.84
CA ILE A 528 6.43 -10.33 -15.74
C ILE A 528 5.91 -9.05 -15.11
N CYS A 529 6.16 -7.92 -15.76
CA CYS A 529 5.53 -6.65 -15.44
C CYS A 529 4.44 -6.36 -16.47
N SER A 530 3.25 -5.97 -16.00
CA SER A 530 2.18 -5.48 -16.87
C SER A 530 1.75 -4.10 -16.44
N THR A 531 1.54 -3.21 -17.41
CA THR A 531 1.12 -1.82 -17.21
C THR A 531 0.03 -1.48 -18.21
N GLU A 532 -0.98 -0.71 -17.79
CA GLU A 532 -1.97 -0.15 -18.70
C GLU A 532 -1.44 1.14 -19.32
N THR A 533 -1.40 1.19 -20.64
CA THR A 533 -1.12 2.40 -21.42
C THR A 533 -2.39 2.83 -22.14
N LEU A 534 -2.87 4.04 -21.83
CA LEU A 534 -3.94 4.67 -22.61
C LEU A 534 -3.36 5.06 -23.97
N VAL A 535 -4.00 4.60 -25.05
CA VAL A 535 -3.65 4.99 -26.43
C VAL A 535 -4.08 6.43 -26.66
N ASN A 536 -3.36 7.40 -26.09
CA ASN A 536 -3.54 8.82 -26.37
C ASN A 536 -2.22 9.55 -26.69
N ASP A 537 -1.06 8.87 -26.68
CA ASP A 537 0.24 9.46 -27.02
C ASP A 537 0.96 8.64 -28.12
N LEU A 538 0.39 8.62 -29.33
CA LEU A 538 1.12 8.35 -30.58
C LEU A 538 0.90 9.47 -31.58
#